data_AF-A0A125RDP6-F1
#
_entry.id   AF-A0A125RDP6-F1
#
_cell.length_a   1.000
_cell.length_b   1.000
_cell.length_c   1.000
_cell.angle_alpha   90.00
_cell.angle_beta   90.00
_cell.angle_gamma   90.00
#
_symmetry.space_group_name_H-M   'P 1'
#
loop_
_entity.id
_entity.type
_entity.pdbx_description
1 polymer ?
#
loop_
_entity_poly.entity_id
_entity_poly.type
_entity_poly.pdbx_seq_one_letter_code
_entity_poly.pdbx_strand_id
1 'polypeptide(L)'
;MSKTTVRNLIAAVMTAVLSVTLFDAVFHLSNMINPGVSNIYNALGTQIAPNLVTVVIFDFRAYDTLGESIILLTAGLVVLLIFGKGLLGDKR
;
A
#
# COMPACT_ATOMS: atom_id res chain seq x y z
N MET A 1 -23.69 1.58 -32.82
CA MET A 1 -22.49 1.74 -31.95
C MET A 1 -21.93 0.36 -31.66
N SER A 2 -20.63 0.12 -31.88
CA SER A 2 -20.02 -1.20 -31.60
C SER A 2 -20.05 -1.49 -30.10
N LYS A 3 -20.29 -2.75 -29.70
CA LYS A 3 -20.31 -3.19 -28.29
C LYS A 3 -19.04 -2.75 -27.54
N THR A 4 -17.90 -2.73 -28.23
CA THR A 4 -16.61 -2.27 -27.70
C THR A 4 -16.59 -0.76 -27.43
N THR A 5 -17.18 0.05 -28.31
CA THR A 5 -17.29 1.50 -28.12
C THR A 5 -18.20 1.85 -26.95
N VAL A 6 -19.34 1.15 -26.81
CA VAL A 6 -20.24 1.31 -25.66
C VAL A 6 -19.52 0.98 -24.35
N ARG A 7 -18.82 -0.16 -24.31
CA ARG A 7 -18.05 -0.59 -23.14
C ARG A 7 -16.97 0.42 -22.74
N ASN A 8 -16.20 0.91 -23.71
CA ASN A 8 -15.12 1.86 -23.44
C ASN A 8 -15.66 3.22 -22.99
N LEU A 9 -16.80 3.67 -23.53
CA LEU A 9 -17.46 4.88 -23.09
C LEU A 9 -17.94 4.76 -21.63
N ILE A 10 -18.58 3.64 -21.28
CA ILE A 10 -18.99 3.38 -19.90
C ILE A 10 -17.79 3.33 -18.97
N ALA A 11 -16.71 2.64 -19.35
CA ALA A 11 -15.48 2.60 -18.54
C ALA A 11 -14.91 4.00 -18.30
N ALA A 12 -14.84 4.84 -19.34
CA ALA A 12 -14.35 6.22 -19.22
C ALA A 12 -15.22 7.06 -18.29
N VAL A 13 -16.55 6.94 -18.38
CA VAL A 13 -17.48 7.62 -17.47
C VAL A 13 -17.28 7.16 -16.03
N MET A 14 -17.17 5.85 -15.79
CA MET A 14 -16.97 5.30 -14.45
C MET A 14 -15.63 5.73 -13.84
N THR A 15 -14.55 5.75 -14.64
CA THR A 15 -13.26 6.26 -14.18
C THR A 15 -13.33 7.74 -13.86
N ALA A 16 -13.99 8.55 -14.69
CA ALA A 16 -14.15 9.98 -14.45
C ALA A 16 -14.92 10.26 -13.15
N VAL A 17 -16.02 9.51 -12.91
CA VAL A 17 -16.80 9.61 -11.67
C VAL A 17 -15.93 9.25 -10.46
N LEU A 18 -15.20 8.14 -10.51
CA LEU A 18 -14.30 7.73 -9.43
C LEU A 18 -13.24 8.80 -9.14
N SER A 19 -12.63 9.35 -10.19
CA SER A 19 -11.62 10.41 -10.06
C SER A 19 -12.18 11.66 -9.38
N VAL A 20 -13.36 12.12 -9.78
CA VAL A 20 -14.01 13.30 -9.17
C VAL A 20 -14.34 13.02 -7.71
N THR A 21 -14.90 11.85 -7.38
CA THR A 21 -15.23 11.51 -5.99
C THR A 21 -14.00 11.35 -5.10
N LEU A 22 -12.92 10.77 -5.63
CA LEU A 22 -11.66 10.66 -4.88
C LEU A 22 -11.05 12.03 -4.65
N PHE A 23 -11.08 12.89 -5.66
CA PHE A 23 -10.60 14.26 -5.52
C PHE A 23 -11.37 15.01 -4.45
N ASP A 24 -12.70 14.99 -4.50
CA ASP A 24 -13.56 15.62 -3.48
C ASP A 24 -13.29 15.10 -2.06
N ALA A 25 -13.08 13.79 -1.91
CA ALA A 25 -12.72 13.17 -0.63
C ALA A 25 -11.37 13.66 -0.10
N VAL A 26 -10.38 13.90 -0.98
CA VAL A 26 -9.07 14.45 -0.60
C VAL A 26 -9.19 15.92 -0.15
N PHE A 27 -10.02 16.74 -0.82
CA PHE A 27 -10.23 18.15 -0.41
C PHE A 27 -10.89 18.27 0.96
N HIS A 28 -11.84 17.39 1.26
CA HIS A 28 -12.56 17.40 2.53
C HIS A 28 -11.86 16.59 3.64
N LEU A 29 -10.69 16.02 3.35
CA LEU A 29 -9.97 15.13 4.28
C LEU A 29 -9.67 15.80 5.61
N SER A 30 -9.24 17.07 5.61
CA SER A 30 -8.87 17.80 6.83
C SER A 30 -10.00 17.89 7.86
N ASN A 31 -11.25 18.00 7.39
CA ASN A 31 -12.43 18.10 8.25
C ASN A 31 -12.82 16.75 8.88
N MET A 32 -12.22 15.66 8.41
CA MET A 32 -12.52 14.29 8.84
C MET A 32 -11.40 13.69 9.71
N ILE A 33 -10.29 14.40 9.93
CA ILE A 33 -9.16 13.91 10.74
C ILE A 33 -9.55 13.90 12.21
N ASN A 34 -9.63 12.70 12.80
CA ASN A 34 -9.69 12.49 14.24
C ASN A 34 -8.34 11.93 14.72
N PRO A 35 -7.57 12.68 15.55
CA PRO A 35 -6.22 12.28 15.92
C PRO A 35 -6.15 11.03 16.80
N GLY A 36 -7.20 10.63 17.52
CA GLY A 36 -7.30 9.36 18.26
C GLY A 36 -5.98 8.87 18.90
N VAL A 37 -5.51 7.71 18.45
CA VAL A 37 -4.28 7.04 18.94
C VAL A 37 -3.00 7.81 18.59
N SER A 38 -3.02 8.72 17.61
CA SER A 38 -1.87 9.56 17.24
C SER A 38 -1.38 10.43 18.39
N ASN A 39 -2.28 10.86 19.29
CA ASN A 39 -1.89 11.63 20.47
C ASN A 39 -1.00 10.79 21.41
N ILE A 40 -1.30 9.49 21.54
CA ILE A 40 -0.54 8.55 22.36
C ILE A 40 0.84 8.31 21.73
N TYR A 41 0.89 8.13 20.40
CA TYR A 41 2.16 7.96 19.69
C TYR A 41 3.07 9.18 19.84
N ASN A 42 2.54 10.40 19.72
CA ASN A 42 3.33 11.62 19.90
C ASN A 42 3.78 11.83 21.36
N ALA A 43 2.98 11.41 22.34
CA ALA A 43 3.31 11.56 23.75
C ALA A 43 4.36 10.54 24.24
N LEU A 44 4.26 9.29 23.80
CA LEU A 44 5.09 8.18 24.29
C LEU A 44 6.24 7.82 23.34
N GLY A 45 6.08 8.03 22.04
CA GLY A 45 7.00 7.51 21.04
C GLY A 45 8.41 8.07 21.17
N THR A 46 8.55 9.38 21.38
CA THR A 46 9.85 10.04 21.56
C THR A 46 10.54 9.68 22.88
N GLN A 47 9.84 9.06 23.84
CA GLN A 47 10.44 8.56 25.08
C GLN A 47 11.12 7.21 24.89
N ILE A 48 10.71 6.43 23.88
CA ILE A 48 11.29 5.12 23.55
C ILE A 48 12.53 5.33 22.68
N ALA A 49 12.40 6.08 21.58
CA ALA A 49 13.49 6.42 20.68
C ALA A 49 13.27 7.78 20.00
N PRO A 50 14.34 8.49 19.60
CA PRO A 50 14.23 9.86 19.07
C PRO A 50 13.46 9.95 17.75
N ASN A 51 13.43 8.88 16.95
CA ASN A 51 12.74 8.89 15.66
C ASN A 51 11.33 8.31 15.80
N LEU A 52 10.32 9.20 15.80
CA LEU A 52 8.91 8.83 15.97
C LEU A 52 8.43 7.82 14.91
N VAL A 53 8.85 7.99 13.65
CA VAL A 53 8.39 7.12 12.56
C VAL A 53 8.83 5.68 12.79
N THR A 54 10.09 5.45 13.18
CA THR A 54 10.57 4.09 13.47
C THR A 54 9.86 3.49 14.67
N VAL A 55 9.57 4.28 15.72
CA VAL A 55 8.84 3.79 16.89
C VAL A 55 7.41 3.39 16.52
N VAL A 56 6.73 4.18 15.68
CA VAL A 56 5.38 3.84 15.24
C VAL A 56 5.38 2.54 14.43
N ILE A 57 6.28 2.38 13.45
CA ILE A 57 6.24 1.22 12.55
C ILE A 57 6.87 -0.05 13.14
N PHE A 58 7.86 0.06 14.04
CA PHE A 58 8.57 -1.09 14.63
C PHE A 58 8.14 -1.43 16.06
N ASP A 59 7.57 -0.51 16.83
CA ASP A 59 7.05 -0.81 18.18
C ASP A 59 5.52 -0.86 18.18
N PHE A 60 4.84 0.26 17.87
CA PHE A 60 3.38 0.34 17.98
C PHE A 60 2.63 -0.44 16.90
N ARG A 61 3.17 -0.50 15.68
CA ARG A 61 2.60 -1.20 14.51
C ARG A 61 3.57 -2.25 13.95
N ALA A 62 4.34 -2.87 14.83
CA ALA A 62 5.34 -3.89 14.49
C ALA A 62 4.79 -5.04 13.64
N TYR A 63 3.52 -5.41 13.83
CA TYR A 63 2.90 -6.50 13.07
C TYR A 63 2.68 -6.17 11.59
N ASP A 64 2.48 -4.90 11.25
CA ASP A 64 2.29 -4.46 9.87
C ASP A 64 3.62 -4.57 9.10
N THR A 65 4.72 -4.10 9.70
CA THR A 65 6.08 -4.21 9.13
C THR A 65 6.60 -5.65 9.13
N LEU A 66 6.24 -6.46 10.13
CA LEU A 66 6.49 -7.90 10.11
C LEU A 66 5.79 -8.54 8.90
N GLY A 67 4.52 -8.19 8.67
CA GLY A 67 3.76 -8.63 7.49
C GLY A 67 4.42 -8.23 6.18
N GLU A 68 4.86 -6.98 6.03
CA GLU A 68 5.61 -6.50 4.87
C GLU A 68 6.87 -7.35 4.61
N SER A 69 7.63 -7.67 5.66
CA SER A 69 8.85 -8.49 5.54
C SER A 69 8.54 -9.91 5.08
N ILE A 70 7.44 -10.51 5.56
CA ILE A 70 6.98 -11.82 5.12
C ILE A 70 6.54 -11.78 3.66
N ILE A 71 5.82 -10.73 3.23
CA ILE A 71 5.40 -10.57 1.83
C ILE A 71 6.63 -10.48 0.92
N LEU A 72 7.65 -9.71 1.30
CA LEU A 72 8.88 -9.62 0.51
C LEU A 72 9.65 -10.95 0.45
N LEU A 73 9.77 -11.65 1.57
CA LEU A 73 10.40 -12.97 1.63
C LEU A 73 9.66 -13.99 0.75
N THR A 74 8.34 -14.06 0.88
CA THR A 74 7.51 -14.99 0.11
C THR A 74 7.53 -14.66 -1.38
N ALA A 75 7.49 -13.38 -1.77
CA ALA A 75 7.64 -12.97 -3.16
C ALA A 75 8.99 -13.43 -3.73
N GLY A 76 10.10 -13.22 -3.00
CA GLY A 76 11.42 -13.68 -3.40
C GLY A 76 11.51 -15.20 -3.55
N LEU A 77 10.94 -15.95 -2.60
CA LEU A 77 10.87 -17.40 -2.64
C LEU A 77 10.05 -17.90 -3.83
N VAL A 78 8.89 -17.29 -4.11
CA VAL A 78 8.05 -17.66 -5.26
C VAL A 78 8.78 -17.44 -6.58
N VAL A 79 9.47 -16.30 -6.73
CA VAL A 79 10.29 -16.03 -7.93
C VAL A 79 11.39 -17.09 -8.07
N LEU A 80 12.08 -17.44 -6.98
CA LEU A 80 13.11 -18.49 -7.00
C LEU A 80 12.53 -19.88 -7.28
N LEU A 81 11.33 -20.20 -6.82
CA LEU A 81 10.68 -21.48 -7.11
C LEU A 81 10.24 -21.58 -8.59
N ILE A 82 9.74 -20.49 -9.16
CA ILE A 82 9.30 -20.44 -10.57
C ILE A 82 10.50 -20.41 -11.52
N PHE A 83 11.51 -19.58 -11.24
CA PHE A 83 12.61 -19.29 -12.18
C PHE A 83 13.97 -19.86 -11.76
N GLY A 84 14.16 -20.24 -10.48
CA GLY A 84 15.47 -20.59 -9.91
C GLY A 84 16.04 -21.94 -10.34
N LYS A 85 15.27 -22.81 -11.00
CA LYS A 85 15.80 -24.03 -11.65
C LYS A 85 15.95 -23.93 -13.17
N GLY A 86 15.75 -22.76 -13.80
CA GLY A 86 15.63 -22.66 -15.26
C GLY A 86 16.53 -21.64 -15.98
N LEU A 87 17.38 -20.87 -15.29
CA LEU A 87 18.17 -19.79 -15.92
C LEU A 87 19.70 -19.88 -15.75
N LEU A 88 20.21 -20.97 -15.16
CA LEU A 88 21.66 -21.20 -15.00
C LEU A 88 22.21 -22.35 -15.85
N GLY A 89 21.57 -22.65 -16.99
CA GLY A 89 22.19 -23.45 -18.02
C GLY A 89 21.22 -24.12 -18.99
N ASP A 90 21.11 -23.56 -20.18
CA ASP A 90 21.41 -24.39 -21.35
C ASP A 90 22.29 -23.58 -22.31
N LYS A 91 23.59 -23.86 -22.28
CA LYS A 91 24.48 -23.62 -23.41
C LYS A 91 24.43 -24.88 -24.26
N ARG A 92 23.33 -25.05 -25.00
CA ARG A 92 23.21 -25.94 -26.15
C ARG A 92 22.41 -25.23 -27.23
#